data_AF-A0AAE1F855-F1
#
_entry.id   AF-A0AAE1F855-F1
#
_cell.length_a   1.000
_cell.length_b   1.000
_cell.length_c   1.000
_cell.angle_alpha   90.00
_cell.angle_beta   90.00
_cell.angle_gamma   90.00
#
_symmetry.space_group_name_H-M   'P 1'
#
loop_
_entity.id
_entity.type
_entity.pdbx_description
1 polymer ?
#
loop_
_entity_poly.entity_id
_entity_poly.type
_entity_poly.pdbx_seq_one_letter_code
_entity_poly.pdbx_strand_id
1 'polypeptide(L)'
;MVKTRTLELPPDGWYLKEAIDEKLYDPVMGLFTIPGTERLVSFEECVKIGIIDDQSAEVVDPKSGRLASLIRAFDKSVLDCVGKYPDESNPDRRLTMKEAITKKMMVLKDRTEVIESVYDRVIQITSVDGQPDKVQVSGAGEGDVPRVFTGQNL
;
A
#
# COMPACT_ATOMS: atom_id res chain seq x y z
N MET A 1 35.15 -0.46 -23.46
CA MET A 1 33.74 -0.22 -23.82
C MET A 1 32.92 -0.24 -22.54
N VAL A 2 32.28 0.87 -22.16
CA VAL A 2 31.37 0.91 -21.00
C VAL A 2 29.96 0.66 -21.53
N LYS A 3 29.25 -0.34 -20.99
CA LYS A 3 27.83 -0.57 -21.28
C LYS A 3 27.03 0.07 -20.15
N THR A 4 26.43 1.22 -20.40
CA THR A 4 25.47 1.84 -19.47
C THR A 4 24.12 1.15 -19.68
N ARG A 5 23.57 0.58 -18.60
CA ARG A 5 22.17 0.12 -18.57
C ARG A 5 21.38 1.12 -17.74
N THR A 6 20.31 1.64 -18.30
CA THR A 6 19.37 2.50 -17.59
C THR A 6 18.21 1.64 -17.09
N LEU A 7 17.87 1.81 -15.83
CA LEU A 7 16.72 1.17 -15.20
C LEU A 7 15.65 2.23 -15.07
N GLU A 8 14.50 2.04 -15.72
CA GLU A 8 13.40 2.99 -15.63
C GLU A 8 12.65 2.77 -14.32
N LEU A 9 12.83 3.70 -13.39
CA LEU A 9 12.10 3.75 -12.14
C LEU A 9 10.80 4.54 -12.36
N PRO A 10 9.63 4.03 -11.97
CA PRO A 10 8.39 4.79 -11.98
C PRO A 10 8.52 6.06 -11.12
N PRO A 11 7.73 7.12 -11.37
CA PRO A 11 7.85 8.39 -10.67
C PRO A 11 7.71 8.26 -9.15
N ASP A 12 6.86 7.35 -8.68
CA ASP A 12 6.61 7.09 -7.26
C ASP A 12 7.44 5.91 -6.71
N GLY A 13 8.28 5.30 -7.55
CA GLY A 13 9.01 4.07 -7.23
C GLY A 13 8.30 2.80 -7.68
N TRP A 14 8.96 1.65 -7.49
CA TRP A 14 8.35 0.34 -7.75
C TRP A 14 7.46 -0.09 -6.60
N TYR A 15 6.39 -0.81 -6.94
CA TYR A 15 5.65 -1.50 -5.90
C TYR A 15 6.49 -2.66 -5.37
N LEU A 16 6.46 -2.87 -4.05
CA LEU A 16 7.23 -3.94 -3.42
C LEU A 16 6.93 -5.32 -4.05
N LYS A 17 5.67 -5.57 -4.42
CA LYS A 17 5.27 -6.79 -5.12
C LYS A 17 5.99 -6.97 -6.46
N GLU A 18 6.01 -5.92 -7.27
CA GLU A 18 6.69 -5.91 -8.57
C GLU A 18 8.19 -6.18 -8.41
N ALA A 19 8.83 -5.55 -7.42
CA ALA A 19 10.24 -5.75 -7.13
C ALA A 19 10.56 -7.19 -6.69
N ILE A 20 9.65 -7.85 -5.96
CA ILE A 20 9.79 -9.27 -5.59
C ILE A 20 9.65 -10.16 -6.82
N ASP A 21 8.62 -9.92 -7.64
CA ASP A 21 8.31 -10.74 -8.82
C ASP A 21 9.42 -10.65 -9.88
N GLU A 22 9.99 -9.45 -10.07
CA GLU A 22 11.15 -9.20 -10.94
C GLU A 22 12.50 -9.65 -10.34
N LYS A 23 12.49 -10.26 -9.14
CA LYS A 23 13.68 -10.72 -8.40
C LYS A 23 14.70 -9.61 -8.13
N LEU A 24 14.23 -8.37 -8.09
CA LEU A 24 15.01 -7.21 -7.68
C LEU A 24 15.11 -7.15 -6.16
N TYR A 25 14.14 -7.72 -5.46
CA TYR A 25 14.08 -7.74 -4.01
C TYR A 25 13.99 -9.16 -3.45
N ASP A 26 14.79 -9.46 -2.43
CA ASP A 26 14.72 -10.71 -1.68
C ASP A 26 13.92 -10.51 -0.37
N PRO A 27 12.69 -11.06 -0.26
CA PRO A 27 11.83 -10.89 0.92
C PRO A 27 12.27 -11.73 2.14
N VAL A 28 13.26 -12.60 2.00
CA VAL A 28 13.87 -13.37 3.10
C VAL A 28 15.04 -12.60 3.68
N MET A 29 15.93 -12.11 2.81
CA MET A 29 17.12 -11.35 3.23
C MET A 29 16.78 -9.89 3.58
N GLY A 30 15.79 -9.30 2.92
CA GLY A 30 15.42 -7.91 3.10
C GLY A 30 16.26 -6.93 2.31
N LEU A 31 16.75 -7.38 1.15
CA LEU A 31 17.76 -6.68 0.36
C LEU A 31 17.28 -6.49 -1.07
N PHE A 32 17.55 -5.29 -1.59
CA PHE A 32 17.31 -4.92 -2.96
C PHE A 32 18.62 -5.03 -3.75
N THR A 33 18.57 -5.68 -4.90
CA THR A 33 19.70 -5.84 -5.82
C THR A 33 19.55 -4.86 -6.97
N ILE A 34 20.53 -3.98 -7.17
CA ILE A 34 20.53 -3.06 -8.30
C ILE A 34 20.96 -3.81 -9.57
N PRO A 35 20.09 -3.97 -10.58
CA PRO A 35 20.37 -4.74 -11.79
C PRO A 35 21.64 -4.29 -12.51
N GLY A 36 22.48 -5.25 -12.89
CA GLY A 36 23.75 -4.97 -13.55
C GLY A 36 24.87 -4.53 -12.61
N THR A 37 24.65 -4.59 -11.29
CA THR A 37 25.68 -4.38 -10.27
C THR A 37 25.60 -5.47 -9.19
N GLU A 38 26.62 -5.54 -8.33
CA GLU A 38 26.59 -6.35 -7.10
C GLU A 38 26.15 -5.52 -5.88
N ARG A 39 25.59 -4.33 -6.09
CA ARG A 39 25.17 -3.46 -5.00
C ARG A 39 23.87 -3.97 -4.40
N LEU A 40 23.93 -4.20 -3.09
CA LEU A 40 22.79 -4.53 -2.24
C LEU A 40 22.42 -3.29 -1.44
N VAL A 41 21.13 -2.97 -1.44
CA VAL A 41 20.56 -1.83 -0.73
C VAL A 41 19.53 -2.36 0.27
N SER A 42 19.58 -1.87 1.50
CA SER A 42 18.62 -2.25 2.53
C SER A 42 17.22 -1.76 2.20
N PHE A 43 16.20 -2.49 2.62
CA PHE A 43 14.81 -2.13 2.36
C PHE A 43 14.44 -0.70 2.81
N GLU A 44 14.85 -0.30 4.01
CA GLU A 44 14.61 1.05 4.54
C GLU A 44 15.18 2.14 3.62
N GLU A 45 16.39 1.93 3.12
CA GLU A 45 17.04 2.89 2.23
C GLU A 45 16.32 2.98 0.88
N CYS A 46 15.89 1.83 0.32
CA CYS A 46 15.12 1.80 -0.91
C CYS A 46 13.82 2.62 -0.81
N VAL A 47 13.14 2.57 0.32
CA VAL A 47 11.93 3.37 0.57
C VAL A 47 12.30 4.86 0.71
N LYS A 48 13.35 5.18 1.47
CA LYS A 48 13.78 6.58 1.68
C LYS A 48 14.23 7.30 0.40
N ILE A 49 14.88 6.59 -0.53
CA ILE A 49 15.36 7.18 -1.79
C ILE A 49 14.38 6.99 -2.96
N GLY A 50 13.20 6.41 -2.70
CA GLY A 50 12.12 6.26 -3.68
C GLY A 50 12.31 5.14 -4.70
N ILE A 51 13.22 4.18 -4.47
CA ILE A 51 13.29 2.95 -5.31
C ILE A 51 12.03 2.11 -5.11
N ILE A 52 11.55 2.01 -3.87
CA ILE A 52 10.29 1.36 -3.53
C ILE A 52 9.31 2.43 -3.06
N ASP A 53 8.11 2.40 -3.61
CA ASP A 53 7.00 3.25 -3.19
C ASP A 53 6.59 2.90 -1.74
N ASP A 54 6.56 3.90 -0.85
CA ASP A 54 6.24 3.71 0.57
C ASP A 54 4.78 3.29 0.82
N GLN A 55 3.90 3.52 -0.15
CA GLN A 55 2.49 3.16 -0.13
C GLN A 55 2.22 1.79 -0.77
N SER A 56 3.22 1.17 -1.41
CA SER A 56 3.07 -0.11 -2.10
C SER A 56 2.85 -1.33 -1.21
N ALA A 57 3.03 -1.17 0.10
CA ALA A 57 2.69 -2.20 1.08
C ALA A 57 2.19 -1.56 2.37
N GLU A 58 1.32 -2.29 3.08
CA GLU A 58 0.89 -1.95 4.42
C GLU A 58 1.40 -2.97 5.42
N VAL A 59 1.90 -2.45 6.53
CA VAL A 59 2.49 -3.21 7.62
C VAL A 59 1.51 -3.21 8.79
N VAL A 60 1.18 -4.39 9.28
CA VAL A 60 0.41 -4.56 10.51
C VAL A 60 1.37 -4.49 11.69
N ASP A 61 1.13 -3.53 12.59
CA ASP A 61 1.82 -3.46 13.88
C ASP A 61 1.39 -4.67 14.74
N PRO A 62 2.32 -5.56 15.15
CA PRO A 62 1.96 -6.74 15.94
C PRO A 62 1.37 -6.39 17.31
N LYS A 63 1.76 -5.23 17.88
CA LYS A 63 1.30 -4.81 19.21
C LYS A 63 -0.10 -4.22 19.17
N SER A 64 -0.42 -3.44 18.14
CA SER A 64 -1.71 -2.71 18.07
C SER A 64 -2.69 -3.28 17.06
N GLY A 65 -2.27 -4.19 16.18
CA GLY A 65 -3.06 -4.74 15.08
C GLY A 65 -3.47 -3.73 14.02
N ARG A 66 -2.82 -2.56 13.95
CA ARG A 66 -3.18 -1.46 13.03
C ARG A 66 -2.27 -1.48 11.81
N LEU A 67 -2.82 -1.10 10.66
CA LEU A 67 -2.07 -0.91 9.42
C LEU A 67 -1.27 0.41 9.47
N ALA A 68 -0.08 0.38 8.89
CA ALA A 68 0.83 1.51 8.75
C ALA A 68 1.54 1.44 7.39
N SER A 69 1.88 2.60 6.81
CA SER A 69 2.74 2.66 5.64
C SER A 69 4.16 2.20 5.96
N LEU A 70 4.97 1.93 4.93
CA LEU A 70 6.35 1.48 5.09
C LEU A 70 7.20 2.47 5.90
N ILE A 71 7.14 3.76 5.58
CA ILE A 71 7.85 4.81 6.33
C ILE A 71 7.48 4.76 7.82
N ARG A 72 6.18 4.71 8.12
CA ARG A 72 5.71 4.68 9.50
C ARG A 72 6.11 3.41 10.24
N ALA A 73 6.22 2.29 9.53
CA ALA A 73 6.67 1.03 10.10
C ALA A 73 8.14 1.10 10.55
N PHE A 74 9.01 1.79 9.80
CA PHE A 74 10.39 2.05 10.23
C PHE A 74 10.46 3.04 11.39
N ASP A 75 9.72 4.16 11.32
CA ASP A 75 9.69 5.17 12.39
C ASP A 75 9.25 4.59 13.73
N LYS A 76 8.31 3.65 13.71
CA LYS A 76 7.81 2.94 14.90
C LYS A 76 8.64 1.70 15.28
N SER A 77 9.68 1.39 14.50
CA SER A 77 10.49 0.17 14.64
C SER A 77 9.65 -1.11 14.65
N VAL A 78 8.56 -1.13 13.87
CA VAL A 78 7.79 -2.35 13.57
C VAL A 78 8.59 -3.23 12.62
N LEU A 79 9.33 -2.61 11.70
CA LEU A 79 10.32 -3.24 10.83
C LEU A 79 11.73 -2.79 11.21
N ASP A 80 12.70 -3.69 11.08
CA ASP A 80 14.12 -3.32 11.06
C ASP A 80 14.54 -2.74 9.69
N CYS A 81 15.79 -2.31 9.55
CA CYS A 81 16.29 -1.68 8.33
C CYS A 81 16.22 -2.58 7.07
N VAL A 82 16.14 -3.89 7.26
CA VAL A 82 15.99 -4.89 6.20
C VAL A 82 14.55 -5.42 6.12
N GLY A 83 13.58 -4.80 6.79
CA GLY A 83 12.17 -5.16 6.66
C GLY A 83 11.74 -6.40 7.45
N LYS A 84 12.50 -6.86 8.45
CA LYS A 84 12.09 -7.99 9.29
C LYS A 84 11.33 -7.52 10.53
N TYR A 85 10.40 -8.35 10.98
CA TYR A 85 9.60 -8.10 12.17
C TYR A 85 10.27 -8.67 13.43
N PRO A 86 10.07 -8.05 14.60
CA PRO A 86 10.32 -8.71 15.87
C PRO A 86 9.43 -9.95 16.00
N ASP A 87 10.00 -11.08 16.41
CA ASP A 87 9.23 -12.28 16.69
C ASP A 87 8.78 -12.26 18.16
N GLU A 88 7.47 -12.22 18.40
CA GLU A 88 6.89 -12.24 19.74
C GLU A 88 7.13 -13.56 20.48
N SER A 89 7.30 -14.67 19.73
CA SER A 89 7.58 -15.98 20.30
C SER A 89 9.05 -16.15 20.67
N ASN A 90 9.94 -15.41 20.03
CA ASN A 90 11.39 -15.54 20.23
C ASN A 90 12.10 -14.19 19.98
N PRO A 91 12.51 -13.48 21.04
CA PRO A 91 13.14 -12.15 20.89
C PRO A 91 14.48 -12.17 20.17
N ASP A 92 15.16 -13.32 20.09
CA ASP A 92 16.41 -13.50 19.35
C ASP A 92 16.18 -13.79 17.86
N ARG A 93 14.94 -14.07 17.47
CA ARG A 93 14.54 -14.30 16.08
C ARG A 93 13.90 -13.05 15.49
N ARG A 94 14.04 -12.92 14.18
CA ARG A 94 13.29 -11.96 13.37
C ARG A 94 12.48 -12.71 12.33
N LEU A 95 11.22 -12.31 12.13
CA LEU A 95 10.37 -12.86 11.09
C LEU A 95 10.67 -12.14 9.78
N THR A 96 10.93 -12.91 8.74
CA THR A 96 11.16 -12.38 7.39
C THR A 96 9.88 -11.81 6.79
N MET A 97 9.98 -10.96 5.76
CA MET A 97 8.76 -10.47 5.09
C MET A 97 8.00 -11.60 4.42
N LYS A 98 8.70 -12.61 3.88
CA LYS A 98 8.04 -13.79 3.32
C LYS A 98 7.11 -14.45 4.35
N GLU A 99 7.58 -14.59 5.58
CA GLU A 99 6.74 -15.09 6.68
C GLU A 99 5.64 -14.11 7.06
N ALA A 100 5.94 -12.81 7.13
CA ALA A 100 4.98 -11.77 7.46
C ALA A 100 3.82 -11.70 6.46
N ILE A 101 4.10 -11.79 5.16
CA ILE A 101 3.10 -11.85 4.08
C ILE A 101 2.21 -13.08 4.26
N THR A 102 2.81 -14.24 4.52
CA THR A 102 2.07 -15.49 4.76
C THR A 102 1.17 -15.39 6.01
N LYS A 103 1.64 -14.71 7.05
CA LYS A 103 0.91 -14.46 8.30
C LYS A 103 -0.06 -13.27 8.23
N LYS A 104 -0.20 -12.61 7.08
CA LYS A 104 -0.98 -11.37 6.89
C LYS A 104 -0.55 -10.20 7.77
N MET A 105 0.70 -10.20 8.22
CA MET A 105 1.32 -9.08 8.94
C MET A 105 1.85 -8.01 7.97
N MET A 106 2.02 -8.37 6.70
CA MET A 106 2.34 -7.45 5.61
C MET A 106 1.37 -7.71 4.46
N VAL A 107 0.77 -6.65 3.94
CA VAL A 107 -0.14 -6.69 2.80
C VAL A 107 0.51 -5.94 1.66
N LEU A 108 0.86 -6.66 0.60
CA LEU A 108 1.38 -6.05 -0.62
C LEU A 108 0.21 -5.50 -1.44
N LYS A 109 0.34 -4.28 -1.93
CA LYS A 109 -0.63 -3.72 -2.87
C LYS A 109 -0.25 -4.10 -4.28
N ASP A 110 -1.26 -4.23 -5.12
CA ASP A 110 -1.10 -4.25 -6.56
C ASP A 110 -1.15 -2.81 -7.07
N ARG A 111 -0.46 -2.55 -8.18
CA ARG A 111 -0.59 -1.30 -8.93
C ARG A 111 -1.95 -1.28 -9.62
N THR A 112 -3.00 -1.10 -8.85
CA THR A 112 -4.36 -0.91 -9.36
C THR A 112 -4.52 0.56 -9.70
N GLU A 113 -4.86 0.87 -10.95
CA GLU A 113 -5.34 2.21 -11.31
C GLU A 113 -6.46 2.59 -10.34
N VAL A 114 -6.31 3.74 -9.68
CA VAL A 114 -7.13 4.14 -8.54
C VAL A 114 -8.61 4.17 -8.90
N ILE A 115 -9.33 3.08 -8.68
CA ILE A 115 -10.78 3.06 -8.62
C ILE A 115 -11.16 1.91 -7.69
N GLU A 116 -11.38 2.17 -6.39
CA GLU A 116 -12.32 1.35 -5.57
C GLU A 116 -12.45 1.81 -4.10
N SER A 117 -11.55 2.62 -3.55
CA SER A 117 -11.66 3.05 -2.12
C SER A 117 -12.21 4.46 -1.88
N VAL A 118 -12.63 5.21 -2.93
CA VAL A 118 -13.08 6.61 -2.79
C VAL A 118 -14.61 6.78 -2.90
N TYR A 119 -15.36 5.78 -3.33
CA TYR A 119 -16.82 5.91 -3.47
C TYR A 119 -17.58 5.31 -2.30
N ASP A 120 -17.23 5.69 -1.08
CA ASP A 120 -18.05 5.37 0.10
C ASP A 120 -19.31 6.26 0.18
N ARG A 121 -19.48 7.16 -0.79
CA ARG A 121 -20.66 8.01 -1.01
C ARG A 121 -21.02 8.02 -2.49
N VAL A 122 -22.19 7.48 -2.83
CA VAL A 122 -22.72 7.48 -4.21
C VAL A 122 -23.92 8.41 -4.28
N ILE A 123 -23.99 9.23 -5.33
CA ILE A 123 -25.17 9.99 -5.69
C ILE A 123 -25.88 9.26 -6.83
N GLN A 124 -27.10 8.78 -6.59
CA GLN A 124 -27.99 8.27 -7.62
C GLN A 124 -28.99 9.35 -8.02
N ILE A 125 -29.04 9.67 -9.32
CA ILE A 125 -30.04 10.57 -9.90
C ILE A 125 -30.97 9.73 -10.76
N THR A 126 -32.26 9.77 -10.45
CA THR A 126 -33.30 9.14 -11.28
C THR A 126 -34.13 10.23 -11.92
N SER A 127 -34.08 10.30 -13.25
CA SER A 127 -34.95 11.16 -14.05
C SER A 127 -36.07 10.32 -14.65
N VAL A 128 -37.31 10.79 -14.53
CA VAL A 128 -38.47 10.16 -15.16
C VAL A 128 -39.23 11.24 -15.93
N ASP A 129 -39.66 10.90 -17.14
CA ASP A 129 -40.32 11.85 -18.03
C ASP A 129 -41.56 12.46 -17.36
N GLY A 130 -41.57 13.79 -17.23
CA GLY A 130 -42.64 14.55 -16.58
C GLY A 130 -42.58 14.68 -15.06
N GLN A 131 -41.54 14.20 -14.37
CA GLN A 131 -41.32 14.49 -12.94
C GLN A 131 -39.95 15.13 -12.70
N PRO A 132 -39.80 15.94 -11.62
CA PRO A 132 -38.50 16.46 -11.23
C PRO A 132 -37.54 15.35 -10.84
N ASP A 133 -36.26 15.54 -11.16
CA ASP A 133 -35.18 14.60 -10.85
C ASP A 133 -35.13 14.29 -9.35
N LYS A 134 -35.01 12.99 -9.04
CA LYS A 134 -34.84 12.52 -7.65
C LYS A 134 -33.36 12.22 -7.43
N VAL A 135 -32.78 12.89 -6.43
CA VAL A 135 -31.39 12.70 -6.03
C VAL A 135 -31.34 11.96 -4.69
N GLN A 136 -30.62 10.84 -4.65
CA GLN A 136 -30.41 10.04 -3.44
C GLN A 136 -28.91 9.88 -3.15
N VAL A 137 -28.51 10.14 -1.91
CA VAL A 137 -27.14 9.92 -1.43
C VAL A 137 -27.12 8.71 -0.52
N SER A 138 -26.25 7.74 -0.81
CA SER A 138 -26.04 6.55 0.03
C SER A 138 -24.58 6.47 0.43
N GLY A 139 -24.30 6.28 1.72
CA GLY A 139 -22.95 6.00 2.23
C GLY A 139 -23.00 5.08 3.44
N ALA A 140 -21.98 4.23 3.60
CA ALA A 140 -21.90 3.25 4.68
C ALA A 140 -21.27 3.86 5.95
N GLY A 141 -21.93 4.86 6.52
CA GLY A 141 -21.60 5.42 7.83
C GLY A 141 -22.76 5.19 8.80
N GLU A 142 -22.52 4.42 9.85
CA GLU A 142 -23.48 4.07 10.90
C GLU A 142 -24.16 5.33 11.48
N GLY A 143 -25.47 5.47 11.26
CA GLY A 143 -26.32 6.45 11.99
C GLY A 143 -27.15 7.46 11.18
N ASP A 144 -27.03 7.54 9.86
CA ASP A 144 -27.74 8.58 9.09
C ASP A 144 -29.04 8.09 8.42
N VAL A 145 -30.16 8.67 8.86
CA VAL A 145 -31.45 8.58 8.16
C VAL A 145 -31.34 9.16 6.74
N PRO A 146 -31.83 8.47 5.70
CA PRO A 146 -31.74 8.97 4.32
C PRO A 146 -32.49 10.30 4.17
N ARG A 147 -31.76 11.37 3.85
CA ARG A 147 -32.34 12.69 3.56
C ARG A 147 -32.59 12.81 2.07
N VAL A 148 -33.86 12.76 1.68
CA VAL A 148 -34.28 13.06 0.31
C VAL A 148 -34.39 14.58 0.16
N PHE A 149 -33.65 15.14 -0.78
CA PHE A 149 -33.79 16.54 -1.18
C PHE A 149 -34.42 16.61 -2.57
N THR A 150 -35.65 17.12 -2.64
CA THR A 150 -36.25 17.59 -3.89
C THR A 150 -35.85 19.05 -4.05
N GLY A 151 -34.96 19.36 -5.00
CA GLY A 151 -34.62 20.74 -5.32
C GLY A 151 -35.85 21.48 -5.87
N GLN A 152 -36.23 22.60 -5.26
CA GLN A 152 -37.10 23.59 -5.89
C GLN A 152 -36.22 24.40 -6.86
N ASN A 153 -36.59 24.42 -8.15
CA ASN A 153 -35.99 25.35 -9.12
C ASN A 153 -36.23 26.79 -8.66
N LEU A 154 -35.16 27.60 -8.66
CA LEU A 154 -35.24 29.06 -8.70
C LEU A 154 -35.66 29.52 -10.11
#